data_AF-C4Y6M4-F1
#
_entry.id   AF-C4Y6M4-F1
#
_cell.length_a   1.000
_cell.length_b   1.000
_cell.length_c   1.000
_cell.angle_alpha   90.00
_cell.angle_beta   90.00
_cell.angle_gamma   90.00
#
_symmetry.space_group_name_H-M   'P 1'
#
loop_
_entity.id
_entity.type
_entity.pdbx_description
1 polymer ?
#
loop_
_entity_poly.entity_id
_entity_poly.type
_entity_poly.pdbx_seq_one_letter_code
_entity_poly.pdbx_strand_id
1 'polypeptide(L)'
;MLHQIRKMICMASLVVRTGCPITRISDCFGPAKINIPKAPALGLLLECPVYETYNEKLADMGYNKIDFSRYEKEMNEFKMKNIYDKIYSEETKENVFHGFFEFLDTFKGSGAATKEGKHIFDFLGAAFNNGLENKETTTTDVPATGGENVD
;
A
#
# COMPACT_ATOMS: atom_id res chain seq x y z
N MET A 1 -3.30 13.35 -1.72
CA MET A 1 -2.46 12.27 -1.14
C MET A 1 -1.24 12.07 -2.01
N LEU A 2 -0.05 12.42 -1.53
CA LEU A 2 1.19 12.32 -2.30
C LEU A 2 1.82 10.92 -2.12
N HIS A 3 2.33 10.32 -3.19
CA HIS A 3 3.01 9.00 -3.21
C HIS A 3 2.14 7.76 -2.90
N GLN A 4 0.81 7.88 -2.92
CA GLN A 4 -0.09 6.79 -2.54
C GLN A 4 0.16 5.49 -3.33
N ILE A 5 0.14 5.56 -4.67
CA ILE A 5 0.35 4.38 -5.54
C ILE A 5 1.71 3.74 -5.26
N ARG A 6 2.78 4.54 -5.15
CA ARG A 6 4.14 4.05 -4.90
C ARG A 6 4.28 3.38 -3.52
N LYS A 7 3.53 3.81 -2.52
CA LYS A 7 3.45 3.14 -1.20
C LYS A 7 2.66 1.84 -1.28
N MET A 8 1.53 1.83 -1.99
CA MET A 8 0.72 0.62 -2.20
C MET A 8 1.52 -0.48 -2.89
N ILE A 9 2.23 -0.15 -3.99
CA ILE A 9 3.09 -1.08 -4.70
C ILE A 9 4.23 -1.58 -3.80
N CYS A 10 4.86 -0.71 -3.01
CA CYS A 10 5.89 -1.15 -2.07
C CYS A 10 5.34 -2.12 -1.02
N MET A 11 4.13 -1.89 -0.50
CA MET A 11 3.52 -2.81 0.46
C MET A 11 3.23 -4.18 -0.18
N ALA A 12 2.70 -4.19 -1.41
CA ALA A 12 2.49 -5.44 -2.15
C ALA A 12 3.81 -6.18 -2.37
N SER A 13 4.87 -5.48 -2.78
CA SER A 13 6.21 -6.07 -2.95
C SER A 13 6.75 -6.67 -1.65
N LEU A 14 6.54 -6.02 -0.51
CA LEU A 14 6.95 -6.52 0.81
C LEU A 14 6.20 -7.81 1.19
N VAL A 15 4.90 -7.88 0.93
CA VAL A 15 4.11 -9.10 1.19
C VAL A 15 4.56 -10.25 0.33
N VAL A 16 4.73 -10.03 -0.98
CA VAL A 16 5.06 -11.10 -1.92
C VAL A 16 6.53 -11.54 -1.85
N ARG A 17 7.46 -10.60 -1.70
CA ARG A 17 8.90 -10.87 -1.86
C ARG A 17 9.58 -11.30 -0.57
N THR A 18 9.27 -10.64 0.54
CA THR A 18 10.04 -10.80 1.77
C THR A 18 9.31 -11.67 2.82
N GLY A 19 8.07 -12.09 2.54
CA GLY A 19 7.25 -12.87 3.48
C GLY A 19 6.51 -12.05 4.53
N CYS A 20 6.21 -10.78 4.26
CA CYS A 20 5.42 -9.95 5.18
C CYS A 20 4.06 -10.61 5.43
N PRO A 21 3.57 -10.70 6.68
CA PRO A 21 2.21 -11.14 6.93
C PRO A 21 1.22 -10.26 6.16
N ILE A 22 0.30 -10.89 5.40
CA ILE A 22 -0.71 -10.18 4.61
C ILE A 22 -1.61 -9.28 5.48
N THR A 23 -1.77 -9.61 6.75
CA THR A 23 -2.51 -8.81 7.75
C THR A 23 -1.97 -7.38 7.88
N ARG A 24 -0.68 -7.15 7.56
CA ARG A 24 -0.06 -5.83 7.58
C ARG A 24 -0.69 -4.84 6.60
N ILE A 25 -1.36 -5.32 5.55
CA ILE A 25 -2.12 -4.45 4.64
C ILE A 25 -3.31 -3.83 5.39
N SER A 26 -4.08 -4.64 6.13
CA SER A 26 -5.21 -4.16 6.92
C SER A 26 -4.77 -3.20 8.02
N ASP A 27 -3.65 -3.51 8.67
CA ASP A 27 -3.04 -2.67 9.70
C ASP A 27 -2.75 -1.24 9.23
N CYS A 28 -2.46 -1.04 7.94
CA CYS A 28 -2.19 0.30 7.35
C CYS A 28 -3.42 1.20 7.28
N PHE A 29 -4.61 0.63 7.37
CA PHE A 29 -5.86 1.39 7.43
C PHE A 29 -6.31 1.65 8.88
N GLY A 30 -5.56 1.14 9.86
CA GLY A 30 -5.79 1.38 11.27
C GLY A 30 -5.38 2.80 11.72
N PRO A 31 -5.61 3.13 12.99
CA PRO A 31 -5.26 4.44 13.56
C PRO A 31 -3.74 4.65 13.68
N ALA A 32 -2.96 3.57 13.71
CA ALA A 32 -1.51 3.62 13.80
C ALA A 32 -0.90 4.13 12.48
N LYS A 33 0.02 5.10 12.58
CA LYS A 33 0.73 5.62 11.41
C LYS A 33 1.87 4.69 11.02
N ILE A 34 1.70 4.00 9.90
CA ILE A 34 2.73 3.12 9.33
C ILE A 34 3.49 3.84 8.22
N ASN A 35 4.83 3.88 8.35
CA ASN A 35 5.70 4.48 7.36
C ASN A 35 6.12 3.45 6.31
N ILE A 36 5.32 3.35 5.25
CA ILE A 36 5.63 2.49 4.09
C ILE A 36 6.68 3.18 3.20
N PRO A 37 7.77 2.50 2.80
CA PRO A 37 8.69 3.01 1.79
C PRO A 37 8.00 3.25 0.44
N LYS A 38 8.69 3.96 -0.45
CA LYS A 38 8.15 4.33 -1.77
C LYS A 38 8.83 3.49 -2.83
N ALA A 39 8.05 2.77 -3.65
CA ALA A 39 8.57 2.15 -4.87
C ALA A 39 9.18 3.21 -5.81
N PRO A 40 10.06 2.86 -6.75
CA PRO A 40 10.58 3.79 -7.76
C PRO A 40 9.47 4.48 -8.56
N ALA A 41 9.75 5.69 -9.06
CA ALA A 41 8.81 6.41 -9.93
C ALA A 41 8.88 5.96 -11.40
N LEU A 42 9.99 5.32 -11.79
CA LEU A 42 10.32 5.00 -13.19
C LEU A 42 9.20 4.23 -13.90
N GLY A 43 8.55 3.28 -13.22
CA GLY A 43 7.46 2.49 -13.80
C GLY A 43 6.06 3.09 -13.66
N LEU A 44 5.89 4.29 -13.10
CA LEU A 44 4.57 4.87 -12.84
C LEU A 44 4.08 5.67 -14.05
N LEU A 45 3.09 5.11 -14.75
CA LEU A 45 2.44 5.73 -15.90
C LEU A 45 0.97 6.02 -15.60
N LEU A 46 0.53 7.26 -15.85
CA LEU A 46 -0.89 7.60 -15.92
C LEU A 46 -1.44 7.13 -17.27
N GLU A 47 -2.28 6.10 -17.27
CA GLU A 47 -2.76 5.50 -18.50
C GLU A 47 -3.94 6.25 -19.12
N CYS A 48 -5.02 6.46 -18.37
CA CYS A 48 -6.16 7.25 -18.84
C CYS A 48 -6.94 7.90 -17.69
N PRO A 49 -7.43 9.13 -17.87
CA PRO A 49 -8.47 9.71 -17.03
C PRO A 49 -9.84 9.10 -17.38
N VAL A 50 -10.68 8.85 -16.38
CA VAL A 50 -12.03 8.30 -16.53
C VAL A 50 -13.07 9.41 -16.31
N TYR A 51 -13.90 9.67 -17.32
CA TYR A 51 -14.91 10.75 -17.30
C TYR A 51 -16.36 10.26 -17.26
N GLU A 52 -16.61 8.98 -17.00
CA GLU A 52 -17.94 8.34 -17.10
C GLU A 52 -19.05 9.12 -16.39
N THR A 53 -18.92 9.32 -15.07
CA THR A 53 -19.90 10.06 -14.26
C THR A 53 -20.03 11.53 -14.67
N TYR A 54 -18.97 12.14 -15.19
CA TYR A 54 -19.03 13.53 -15.65
C TYR A 54 -19.76 13.64 -16.99
N ASN A 55 -19.56 12.66 -17.87
CA ASN A 55 -20.24 12.57 -19.15
C ASN A 55 -21.76 12.39 -19.02
N GLU A 56 -22.23 11.75 -17.94
CA GLU A 56 -23.66 11.71 -17.60
C GLU A 56 -24.22 13.11 -17.37
N LYS A 57 -23.55 13.92 -16.55
CA LYS A 57 -23.96 15.31 -16.27
C LYS A 57 -23.89 16.19 -17.53
N LEU A 58 -22.88 15.99 -18.37
CA LEU A 58 -22.78 16.71 -19.64
C LEU A 58 -23.97 16.40 -20.56
N ALA A 59 -24.42 15.15 -20.59
CA ALA A 59 -25.59 14.75 -21.37
C ALA A 59 -26.86 15.46 -20.88
N ASP A 60 -27.07 15.55 -19.56
CA ASP A 60 -28.22 16.26 -18.97
C ASP A 60 -28.22 17.76 -19.32
N MET A 61 -27.03 18.36 -19.46
CA MET A 61 -26.84 19.75 -19.86
C MET A 61 -26.83 19.97 -21.38
N GLY A 62 -26.98 18.91 -22.18
CA GLY A 62 -26.97 18.99 -23.64
C GLY A 62 -25.58 19.19 -24.28
N TYR A 63 -24.50 18.91 -23.55
CA TYR A 63 -23.13 18.99 -24.04
C TYR A 63 -22.62 17.64 -24.59
N ASN A 64 -21.60 17.71 -25.45
CA ASN A 64 -20.91 16.53 -25.96
C ASN A 64 -20.07 15.85 -24.88
N LYS A 65 -20.01 14.51 -24.92
CA LYS A 65 -19.17 13.69 -24.04
C LYS A 65 -17.68 13.95 -24.28
N ILE A 66 -16.91 13.89 -23.19
CA ILE A 66 -15.46 13.85 -23.25
C ILE A 66 -15.04 12.41 -23.56
N ASP A 67 -14.46 12.20 -24.73
CA ASP A 67 -13.97 10.91 -25.18
C ASP A 67 -12.71 11.05 -26.04
N PHE A 68 -11.71 10.23 -25.73
CA PHE A 68 -10.40 10.20 -26.37
C PHE A 68 -10.19 8.94 -27.21
N SER A 69 -11.19 8.05 -27.33
CA SER A 69 -11.13 6.80 -28.11
C SER A 69 -10.62 7.01 -29.55
N ARG A 70 -10.98 8.15 -30.17
CA ARG A 70 -10.55 8.54 -31.51
C ARG A 70 -9.02 8.67 -31.68
N TYR A 71 -8.29 8.84 -30.58
CA TYR A 71 -6.83 8.99 -30.56
C TYR A 71 -6.12 7.78 -29.94
N GLU A 72 -6.85 6.67 -29.71
CA GLU A 72 -6.30 5.50 -29.04
C GLU A 72 -5.05 4.96 -29.74
N LYS A 73 -5.04 4.96 -31.07
CA LYS A 73 -3.91 4.51 -31.87
C LYS A 73 -2.69 5.40 -31.63
N GLU A 74 -2.83 6.71 -31.81
CA GLU A 74 -1.75 7.69 -31.64
C GLU A 74 -1.22 7.70 -30.20
N MET A 75 -2.12 7.58 -29.21
CA MET A 75 -1.76 7.46 -27.80
C MET A 75 -0.96 6.19 -27.53
N ASN A 76 -1.39 5.04 -28.06
CA ASN A 76 -0.68 3.76 -27.88
C ASN A 76 0.68 3.76 -28.58
N GLU A 77 0.78 4.28 -29.81
CA GLU A 77 2.05 4.45 -30.50
C GLU A 77 3.01 5.35 -29.72
N PHE A 78 2.49 6.43 -29.13
CA PHE A 78 3.27 7.31 -28.27
C PHE A 78 3.73 6.61 -26.98
N LYS A 79 2.84 5.87 -26.30
CA LYS A 79 3.17 5.10 -25.09
C LYS A 79 4.30 4.11 -25.36
N MET A 80 4.21 3.33 -26.43
CA MET A 80 5.22 2.35 -26.79
C MET A 80 6.56 3.01 -27.11
N LYS A 81 6.56 3.95 -28.05
CA LYS A 81 7.79 4.54 -28.60
C LYS A 81 8.53 5.48 -27.64
N ASN A 82 7.80 6.22 -26.79
CA ASN A 82 8.41 7.29 -26.00
C ASN A 82 8.40 7.03 -24.50
N ILE A 83 7.44 6.25 -23.99
CA ILE A 83 7.31 6.00 -22.56
C ILE A 83 7.93 4.64 -22.21
N TYR A 84 7.41 3.55 -22.77
CA TYR A 84 7.90 2.21 -22.46
C TYR A 84 9.37 2.04 -22.88
N ASP A 85 9.75 2.44 -24.09
CA ASP A 85 11.15 2.42 -24.54
C ASP A 85 12.09 3.14 -23.57
N LYS A 86 11.64 4.29 -23.04
CA LYS A 86 12.41 5.08 -22.06
C LYS A 86 12.52 4.38 -20.71
N ILE A 87 11.42 3.81 -20.21
CA ILE A 87 11.40 3.04 -18.96
C ILE A 87 12.37 1.86 -19.04
N TYR A 88 12.31 1.07 -20.12
CA TYR A 88 13.20 -0.07 -20.30
C TYR A 88 14.66 0.33 -20.47
N SER A 89 14.93 1.39 -21.25
CA SER A 89 16.28 1.90 -21.45
C SER A 89 16.89 2.37 -20.13
N GLU A 90 16.13 3.11 -19.31
CA GLU A 90 16.60 3.58 -18.01
C GLU A 90 16.78 2.43 -17.02
N GLU A 91 15.87 1.46 -16.97
CA GLU A 91 16.03 0.31 -16.08
C GLU A 91 17.26 -0.53 -16.45
N THR A 92 17.49 -0.75 -17.75
CA THR A 92 18.68 -1.49 -18.22
C THR A 92 19.98 -0.78 -17.86
N LYS A 93 19.98 0.55 -17.88
CA LYS A 93 21.17 1.37 -17.63
C LYS A 93 21.46 1.57 -16.15
N GLU A 94 20.43 1.88 -15.36
CA GLU A 94 20.55 2.34 -13.98
C GLU A 94 20.11 1.27 -12.95
N ASN A 95 19.48 0.17 -13.39
CA ASN A 95 19.06 -0.94 -12.54
C ASN A 95 18.20 -0.46 -11.35
N VAL A 96 17.25 0.46 -11.60
CA VAL A 96 16.50 1.17 -10.56
C VAL A 96 15.63 0.22 -9.74
N PHE A 97 14.89 -0.67 -10.41
CA PHE A 97 14.08 -1.68 -9.71
C PHE A 97 14.94 -2.76 -9.08
N HIS A 98 16.05 -3.15 -9.71
CA HIS A 98 17.01 -4.06 -9.09
C HIS A 98 17.51 -3.51 -7.75
N GLY A 99 18.01 -2.27 -7.71
CA GLY A 99 18.47 -1.62 -6.49
C GLY A 99 17.35 -1.43 -5.46
N PHE A 100 16.12 -1.16 -5.90
CA PHE A 100 14.96 -1.12 -5.02
C PHE A 100 14.69 -2.48 -4.35
N PHE A 101 14.72 -3.57 -5.11
CA PHE A 101 14.51 -4.92 -4.56
C PHE A 101 15.68 -5.37 -3.68
N GLU A 102 16.91 -5.06 -4.07
CA GLU A 102 18.08 -5.26 -3.22
C GLU A 102 17.93 -4.52 -1.88
N PHE A 103 17.46 -3.27 -1.90
CA PHE A 103 17.14 -2.53 -0.70
C PHE A 103 16.08 -3.23 0.17
N LEU A 104 15.00 -3.75 -0.42
CA LEU A 104 13.98 -4.49 0.34
C LEU A 104 14.54 -5.76 0.98
N ASP A 105 15.39 -6.49 0.26
CA ASP A 105 15.94 -7.77 0.71
C ASP A 105 17.03 -7.60 1.78
N THR A 106 17.84 -6.55 1.68
CA THR A 106 18.99 -6.31 2.55
C THR A 106 18.68 -5.40 3.74
N PHE A 107 17.48 -4.84 3.81
CA PHE A 107 17.11 -3.91 4.88
C PHE A 107 17.23 -4.56 6.25
N LYS A 108 18.18 -4.05 7.05
CA LYS A 108 18.35 -4.35 8.48
C LYS A 108 18.06 -3.07 9.26
N GLY A 109 17.00 -3.08 10.07
CA GLY A 109 16.60 -1.90 10.83
C GLY A 109 17.72 -1.43 11.77
N SER A 110 18.05 -0.13 11.73
CA SER A 110 19.04 0.46 12.64
C SER A 110 18.40 0.68 14.01
N GLY A 111 18.52 -0.32 14.88
CA GLY A 111 18.11 -0.29 16.28
C GLY A 111 18.99 -1.25 17.08
N ALA A 112 19.71 -0.71 18.05
CA ALA A 112 20.73 -1.40 18.82
C ALA A 112 20.31 -2.78 19.36
N ALA A 113 21.26 -3.71 19.27
CA ALA A 113 21.42 -4.92 20.09
C ALA A 113 20.17 -5.77 20.38
N THR A 114 19.88 -6.72 19.49
CA THR A 114 19.28 -8.02 19.89
C THR A 114 19.72 -9.05 18.87
N LYS A 115 20.13 -10.25 19.31
CA LYS A 115 20.88 -11.24 18.53
C LYS A 115 20.09 -11.94 17.40
N GLU A 116 18.96 -11.39 16.99
CA GLU A 116 18.14 -11.88 15.88
C GLU A 116 17.79 -10.69 14.97
N GLY A 117 18.11 -10.79 13.68
CA GLY A 117 18.04 -9.68 12.75
C GLY A 117 16.61 -9.19 12.56
N LYS A 118 16.32 -7.96 12.99
CA LYS A 118 15.02 -7.31 12.77
C LYS A 118 14.82 -7.06 11.28
N HIS A 119 13.83 -7.74 10.70
CA HIS A 119 13.47 -7.60 9.30
C HIS A 119 12.72 -6.28 9.07
N ILE A 120 12.65 -5.81 7.82
CA ILE A 120 11.92 -4.58 7.45
C ILE A 120 10.48 -4.51 7.99
N PHE A 121 9.87 -5.67 8.26
CA PHE A 121 8.54 -5.81 8.85
C PHE A 121 8.46 -5.32 10.29
N ASP A 122 9.51 -5.48 11.07
CA ASP A 122 9.53 -5.04 12.46
C ASP A 122 9.57 -3.51 12.53
N PHE A 123 10.03 -2.86 11.46
CA PHE A 123 10.00 -1.41 11.32
C PHE A 123 8.62 -0.87 10.94
N LEU A 124 7.82 -1.66 10.20
CA LEU A 124 6.39 -1.39 10.01
C LEU A 124 5.62 -1.62 11.32
N GLY A 125 6.10 -2.57 12.13
CA GLY A 125 5.52 -3.04 13.39
C GLY A 125 5.93 -2.30 14.67
N ALA A 126 7.01 -1.49 14.67
CA ALA A 126 7.49 -0.82 15.88
C ALA A 126 6.49 0.20 16.48
N ALA A 127 5.48 0.60 15.71
CA ALA A 127 4.32 1.36 16.19
C ALA A 127 3.28 0.48 16.93
N PHE A 128 3.29 -0.85 16.73
CA PHE A 128 2.38 -1.80 17.37
C PHE A 128 2.91 -2.32 18.71
N ASN A 129 4.21 -2.61 18.81
CA ASN A 129 4.80 -3.17 20.04
C ASN A 129 4.98 -2.16 21.18
N ASN A 130 4.87 -0.86 20.92
CA ASN A 130 5.00 0.18 21.95
C ASN A 130 3.65 0.72 22.47
N GLY A 131 2.51 0.12 22.11
CA GLY A 131 1.19 0.69 22.42
C GLY A 131 0.05 -0.26 22.74
N LEU A 132 0.26 -1.58 22.78
CA LEU A 132 -0.80 -2.53 23.08
C LEU A 132 -0.35 -3.59 24.11
N GLU A 133 -0.03 -3.13 25.33
CA GLU A 133 -0.46 -3.90 26.50
C GLU A 133 -1.97 -3.67 26.68
N ASN A 134 -2.78 -4.33 25.86
CA ASN A 134 -4.17 -4.55 26.24
C ASN A 134 -4.14 -5.59 27.36
N LYS A 135 -4.17 -5.10 28.61
CA LYS A 135 -4.63 -5.90 29.75
C LYS A 135 -6.09 -6.27 29.51
N GLU A 136 -6.32 -7.33 28.75
CA GLU A 136 -7.52 -8.13 28.96
C GLU A 136 -7.28 -8.97 30.21
N THR A 137 -7.95 -8.62 31.29
CA THR A 137 -8.14 -9.53 32.43
C THR A 137 -9.58 -9.41 32.88
N THR A 138 -10.43 -10.15 32.17
CA THR A 138 -11.61 -10.88 32.68
C THR A 138 -12.30 -10.32 33.92
N THR A 139 -13.36 -9.54 33.73
CA THR A 139 -14.48 -9.52 34.68
C THR A 139 -15.30 -10.80 34.46
N THR A 140 -15.16 -11.77 35.36
CA THR A 140 -16.07 -12.91 35.46
C THR A 140 -17.42 -12.41 35.98
N ASP A 141 -18.38 -12.21 35.07
CA ASP A 141 -19.78 -12.09 35.43
C ASP A 141 -20.26 -13.44 35.98
N VAL A 142 -20.43 -13.52 37.29
CA VAL A 142 -21.09 -14.66 37.96
C VAL A 142 -22.60 -14.46 37.80
N PRO A 143 -23.35 -15.46 37.31
CA PRO A 143 -24.81 -15.35 37.24
C PRO A 143 -25.38 -15.47 38.66
N ALA A 144 -26.25 -14.53 39.02
CA ALA A 144 -26.97 -14.55 40.29
C ALA A 144 -27.82 -15.83 40.42
N THR A 145 -27.46 -16.70 41.35
CA THR A 145 -28.31 -17.82 41.79
C THR A 145 -29.42 -17.27 42.68
N GLY A 146 -30.65 -17.35 42.19
CA GLY A 146 -31.85 -17.23 43.02
C GLY A 146 -31.91 -18.36 44.05
N GLY A 147 -32.19 -18.00 45.29
CA GLY A 147 -32.41 -18.91 46.40
C GLY A 147 -33.38 -18.27 47.39
N GLU A 148 -34.50 -18.97 47.60
CA GLU A 148 -35.64 -18.65 48.43
C GLU A 148 -35.35 -18.55 49.95
N ASN A 149 -36.13 -17.67 50.60
CA ASN A 149 -36.79 -17.77 51.91
C ASN A 149 -35.98 -18.08 53.20
N VAL A 150 -36.27 -17.29 54.25
CA VAL A 150 -36.92 -17.66 55.54
C VAL A 150 -36.41 -16.78 56.70
N ASP A 151 -37.38 -16.29 57.47
CA ASP A 151 -37.39 -15.51 58.73
C ASP A 151 -37.12 -13.99 58.68
#